data_AF-A0A9E4EIM2-F1
#
_entry.id   AF-A0A9E4EIM2-F1
#
_cell.length_a   1.000
_cell.length_b   1.000
_cell.length_c   1.000
_cell.angle_alpha   90.00
_cell.angle_beta   90.00
_cell.angle_gamma   90.00
#
_symmetry.space_group_name_H-M   'P 1'
#
loop_
_entity.id
_entity.type
_entity.pdbx_description
1 polymer ?
#
loop_
_entity_poly.entity_id
_entity_poly.type
_entity_poly.pdbx_seq_one_letter_code
_entity_poly.pdbx_strand_id
1 'polypeptide(L)'
;MRENFGLDQDMRVPAFATRTEYVPDIDDDYQFDPDTTMAILAGFAHNKRVMIQGYHGTGKSTHIEQVSARLNWPCIRVNLDSHISRIDLVGKDAIVIEDGQQITSFKEGILPWALQHPTALVFDEYDAGR
;
A
#
# COMPACT_ATOMS: atom_id res chain seq x y z
N MET A 1 -6.60 -11.23 -15.87
CA MET A 1 -5.30 -10.63 -16.21
C MET A 1 -5.32 -9.87 -17.51
N ARG A 2 -5.75 -10.49 -18.62
CA ARG A 2 -5.77 -9.85 -19.94
C ARG A 2 -6.61 -8.57 -19.99
N GLU A 3 -7.81 -8.60 -19.42
CA GLU A 3 -8.73 -7.44 -19.42
C GLU A 3 -8.22 -6.28 -18.56
N ASN A 4 -7.65 -6.57 -17.38
CA ASN A 4 -7.25 -5.53 -16.43
C ASN A 4 -5.83 -4.99 -16.67
N PHE A 5 -4.92 -5.81 -17.21
CA PHE A 5 -3.49 -5.52 -17.27
C PHE A 5 -2.84 -5.80 -18.64
N GLY A 6 -3.60 -6.29 -19.63
CA GLY A 6 -3.03 -6.66 -20.94
C GLY A 6 -2.13 -7.90 -20.92
N LEU A 7 -2.11 -8.67 -19.82
CA LEU A 7 -1.24 -9.83 -19.64
C LEU A 7 -1.92 -11.14 -20.07
N ASP A 8 -1.26 -11.89 -20.96
CA ASP A 8 -1.68 -13.24 -21.39
C ASP A 8 -1.06 -14.31 -20.50
N GLN A 9 -1.48 -14.33 -19.23
CA GLN A 9 -0.92 -15.20 -18.18
C GLN A 9 -2.05 -15.81 -17.36
N ASP A 10 -1.96 -17.12 -17.12
CA ASP A 10 -2.93 -17.89 -16.32
C ASP A 10 -2.58 -17.82 -14.82
N MET A 11 -2.69 -16.62 -14.25
CA MET A 11 -2.53 -16.39 -12.82
C MET A 11 -3.85 -15.88 -12.22
N ARG A 12 -4.23 -16.46 -11.08
CA ARG A 12 -5.37 -16.00 -10.29
C ARG A 12 -4.89 -15.15 -9.13
N VAL A 13 -5.38 -13.92 -9.05
CA VAL A 13 -5.05 -12.99 -7.98
C VAL A 13 -6.33 -12.57 -7.27
N PRO A 14 -6.36 -12.60 -5.93
CA PRO A 14 -7.52 -12.14 -5.17
C PRO A 14 -7.79 -10.65 -5.41
N ALA A 15 -9.06 -10.28 -5.35
CA ALA A 15 -9.55 -8.92 -5.47
C ALA A 15 -10.72 -8.75 -4.49
N PHE A 16 -10.92 -7.54 -3.96
CA PHE A 16 -12.07 -7.28 -3.08
C PHE A 16 -13.30 -6.92 -3.89
N ALA A 17 -14.48 -7.35 -3.42
CA ALA A 17 -15.75 -7.05 -4.08
C ALA A 17 -16.26 -5.63 -3.78
N THR A 18 -15.97 -5.11 -2.57
CA THR A 18 -16.46 -3.80 -2.12
C THR A 18 -15.32 -2.79 -2.09
N ARG A 19 -15.48 -1.67 -2.80
CA ARG A 19 -14.51 -0.56 -2.78
C ARG A 19 -14.56 0.18 -1.45
N THR A 20 -13.41 0.61 -0.97
CA THR A 20 -13.28 1.47 0.22
C THR A 20 -12.60 2.78 -0.16
N GLU A 21 -12.58 3.75 0.75
CA GLU A 21 -11.88 5.04 0.56
C GLU A 21 -10.37 4.90 0.38
N TYR A 22 -9.79 3.77 0.80
CA TYR A 22 -8.36 3.49 0.69
C TYR A 22 -7.97 2.81 -0.63
N VAL A 23 -8.93 2.48 -1.49
CA VAL A 23 -8.62 1.95 -2.83
C VAL A 23 -8.27 3.13 -3.75
N PRO A 24 -7.11 3.12 -4.43
CA PRO A 24 -6.74 4.20 -5.34
C PRO A 24 -7.73 4.35 -6.50
N ASP A 25 -7.77 5.54 -7.09
CA ASP A 25 -8.55 5.81 -8.29
C ASP A 25 -7.93 5.12 -9.51
N ILE A 26 -8.82 4.64 -10.38
CA ILE A 26 -8.41 3.98 -11.62
C ILE A 26 -8.06 5.06 -12.64
N ASP A 27 -6.87 4.94 -13.20
CA ASP A 27 -6.48 5.62 -14.43
C ASP A 27 -6.67 4.64 -15.60
N ASP A 28 -7.59 4.97 -16.51
CA ASP A 28 -7.90 4.13 -17.68
C ASP A 28 -6.82 4.24 -18.77
N ASP A 29 -6.05 5.33 -18.78
CA ASP A 29 -4.98 5.58 -19.75
C ASP A 29 -3.61 5.02 -19.29
N TYR A 30 -3.56 4.45 -18.07
CA TYR A 30 -2.32 3.92 -17.51
C TYR A 30 -1.77 2.72 -18.30
N GLN A 31 -0.49 2.80 -18.68
CA GLN A 31 0.21 1.73 -19.39
C GLN A 31 1.04 0.90 -18.43
N PHE A 32 0.65 -0.36 -18.25
CA PHE A 32 1.34 -1.31 -17.39
C PHE A 32 2.60 -1.88 -18.06
N ASP A 33 3.75 -1.68 -17.44
CA ASP A 33 4.94 -2.51 -17.68
C ASP A 33 4.68 -3.97 -17.27
N PRO A 34 4.80 -4.97 -18.17
CA PRO A 34 4.42 -6.34 -17.89
C PRO A 34 5.19 -7.01 -16.75
N ASP A 35 6.50 -6.80 -16.69
CA ASP A 35 7.38 -7.48 -15.74
C ASP A 35 7.15 -6.96 -14.31
N THR A 36 7.05 -5.64 -14.16
CA THR A 36 6.73 -4.99 -12.88
C THR A 36 5.34 -5.40 -12.41
N THR A 37 4.37 -5.43 -13.32
CA THR A 37 2.99 -5.86 -13.00
C THR A 37 2.98 -7.30 -12.51
N MET A 38 3.70 -8.22 -13.17
CA MET A 38 3.78 -9.61 -12.75
C MET A 38 4.37 -9.75 -11.34
N ALA A 39 5.44 -9.03 -11.04
CA ALA A 39 6.06 -9.05 -9.72
C ALA A 39 5.09 -8.57 -8.62
N ILE A 40 4.37 -7.47 -8.87
CA ILE A 40 3.38 -6.93 -7.93
C ILE A 40 2.22 -7.93 -7.73
N LEU A 41 1.67 -8.46 -8.82
CA LEU A 41 0.57 -9.41 -8.79
C LEU A 41 0.93 -10.71 -8.06
N ALA A 42 2.16 -11.20 -8.22
CA ALA A 42 2.67 -12.33 -7.44
C ALA A 42 2.76 -12.00 -5.93
N GLY A 43 3.08 -10.74 -5.60
CA GLY A 43 3.01 -10.20 -4.24
C GLY A 43 1.62 -10.35 -3.62
N PHE A 44 0.59 -9.87 -4.32
CA PHE A 44 -0.82 -9.98 -3.91
C PHE A 44 -1.30 -11.43 -3.83
N ALA A 45 -0.94 -12.28 -4.81
CA ALA A 45 -1.38 -13.68 -4.87
C ALA A 45 -0.83 -14.53 -3.72
N HIS A 46 0.40 -14.25 -3.30
CA HIS A 46 1.16 -15.12 -2.41
C HIS A 46 1.59 -14.46 -1.11
N ASN A 47 1.06 -13.28 -0.81
CA ASN A 47 1.42 -12.46 0.35
C ASN A 47 2.95 -12.31 0.47
N LYS A 48 3.61 -11.99 -0.64
CA LYS A 48 5.06 -11.77 -0.72
C LYS A 48 5.37 -10.28 -0.68
N ARG A 49 6.43 -9.93 0.04
CA ARG A 49 6.99 -8.57 0.02
C ARG A 49 7.66 -8.36 -1.33
N VAL A 50 7.28 -7.30 -2.02
CA VAL A 50 7.81 -6.94 -3.33
C VAL A 50 8.63 -5.68 -3.18
N MET A 51 9.85 -5.68 -3.70
CA MET A 51 10.71 -4.51 -3.79
C MET A 51 10.77 -4.08 -5.25
N ILE A 52 10.42 -2.83 -5.52
CA ILE A 52 10.47 -2.24 -6.86
C ILE A 52 11.55 -1.17 -6.84
N GLN A 53 12.51 -1.28 -7.75
CA GLN A 53 13.62 -0.36 -7.87
C GLN A 53 13.68 0.22 -9.28
N GLY A 54 14.06 1.49 -9.38
CA GLY A 54 14.18 2.22 -10.64
C GLY A 54 14.43 3.70 -10.37
N TYR A 55 14.83 4.44 -11.40
CA TYR A 55 15.10 5.87 -11.30
C TYR A 55 13.89 6.68 -10.79
N HIS A 56 14.15 7.86 -10.25
CA HIS A 56 13.12 8.82 -9.84
C HIS A 56 12.23 9.19 -11.04
N GLY A 57 10.94 9.36 -10.82
CA GLY A 57 10.00 9.78 -11.87
C GLY A 57 9.59 8.70 -12.88
N THR A 58 9.98 7.43 -12.70
CA THR A 58 9.58 6.33 -13.60
C THR A 58 8.22 5.70 -13.24
N GLY A 59 7.43 6.34 -12.37
CA GLY A 59 6.06 5.89 -12.04
C GLY A 59 5.95 4.66 -11.13
N LYS A 60 7.00 4.28 -10.38
CA LYS A 60 7.01 3.08 -9.52
C LYS A 60 5.82 3.00 -8.56
N SER A 61 5.58 4.07 -7.80
CA SER A 61 4.51 4.12 -6.80
C SER A 61 3.14 4.11 -7.46
N THR A 62 2.98 4.88 -8.54
CA THR A 62 1.76 4.89 -9.36
C THR A 62 1.47 3.50 -9.95
N HIS A 63 2.50 2.73 -10.31
CA HIS A 63 2.31 1.37 -10.82
C HIS A 63 1.67 0.46 -9.77
N ILE A 64 2.14 0.53 -8.52
CA ILE A 64 1.55 -0.23 -7.40
C ILE A 64 0.10 0.24 -7.14
N GLU A 65 -0.13 1.55 -7.15
CA GLU A 65 -1.47 2.14 -6.96
C GLU A 65 -2.44 1.65 -8.05
N GLN A 66 -2.02 1.66 -9.32
CA GLN A 66 -2.86 1.23 -10.43
C GLN A 66 -3.11 -0.29 -10.44
N VAL A 67 -2.14 -1.11 -10.03
CA VAL A 67 -2.40 -2.54 -9.80
C VAL A 67 -3.43 -2.74 -8.68
N SER A 68 -3.27 -2.02 -7.58
CA SER A 68 -4.20 -2.07 -6.45
C SER A 68 -5.60 -1.61 -6.85
N ALA A 69 -5.72 -0.53 -7.63
CA ALA A 69 -6.98 -0.01 -8.13
C ALA A 69 -7.74 -1.05 -8.98
N ARG A 70 -7.05 -1.75 -9.89
CA ARG A 70 -7.66 -2.80 -10.74
C ARG A 70 -8.02 -4.07 -9.98
N LEU A 71 -7.40 -4.33 -8.82
CA LEU A 71 -7.77 -5.41 -7.90
C LEU A 71 -8.78 -4.95 -6.83
N ASN A 72 -9.19 -3.69 -6.86
CA ASN A 72 -10.00 -3.06 -5.82
C ASN A 72 -9.39 -3.25 -4.42
N TRP A 73 -8.07 -3.19 -4.31
CA TRP A 73 -7.30 -3.47 -3.11
C TRP A 73 -6.96 -2.16 -2.38
N PRO A 74 -7.28 -2.02 -1.08
CA PRO A 74 -6.88 -0.86 -0.27
C PRO A 74 -5.35 -0.69 -0.29
N CYS A 75 -4.85 0.51 -0.61
CA CYS A 75 -3.42 0.76 -0.73
C CYS A 75 -3.05 2.03 0.03
N ILE A 76 -2.20 1.89 1.04
CA ILE A 76 -1.67 3.02 1.80
C ILE A 76 -0.19 3.17 1.51
N ARG A 77 0.20 4.40 1.16
CA ARG A 77 1.59 4.78 0.93
C ARG A 77 2.13 5.58 2.10
N VAL A 78 3.33 5.21 2.54
CA VAL A 78 4.12 5.91 3.54
C VAL A 78 5.43 6.32 2.89
N ASN A 79 5.69 7.63 2.83
CA ASN A 79 6.97 8.13 2.34
C ASN A 79 8.01 8.06 3.45
N LEU A 80 9.16 7.45 3.21
CA LEU A 80 10.24 7.30 4.19
C LEU A 80 11.26 8.44 4.09
N ASP A 81 10.79 9.68 4.20
CA ASP A 81 11.64 10.86 4.24
C ASP A 81 12.07 11.25 5.68
N SER A 82 12.86 12.31 5.84
CA SER A 82 13.39 12.74 7.14
C SER A 82 12.34 13.12 8.19
N HIS A 83 11.08 13.32 7.82
CA HIS A 83 10.01 13.65 8.76
C HIS A 83 9.36 12.41 9.37
N ILE A 84 9.47 11.23 8.75
CA ILE A 84 8.87 10.01 9.32
C ILE A 84 9.61 9.61 10.59
N SER A 85 8.88 9.30 11.65
CA SER A 85 9.45 8.84 12.91
C SER A 85 8.96 7.44 13.28
N ARG A 86 9.63 6.81 14.24
CA ARG A 86 9.17 5.55 14.84
C ARG A 86 7.75 5.67 15.41
N ILE A 87 7.36 6.86 15.87
CA ILE A 87 6.03 7.11 16.42
C ILE A 87 4.97 7.00 15.33
N ASP A 88 5.25 7.49 14.11
CA ASP A 88 4.32 7.39 12.98
C ASP A 88 4.18 5.94 12.50
N LEU A 89 5.28 5.17 12.57
CA LEU A 89 5.30 3.76 12.18
C LEU A 89 4.64 2.85 13.22
N VAL A 90 5.04 2.94 14.49
CA VAL A 90 4.63 2.01 15.55
C VAL A 90 3.50 2.56 16.40
N GLY A 91 3.51 3.86 16.68
CA GLY A 91 2.57 4.51 17.60
C GLY A 91 3.23 5.06 18.86
N LYS A 92 2.41 5.64 19.73
CA LYS A 92 2.80 6.14 21.05
C LYS A 92 1.63 6.12 22.03
N ASP A 93 1.95 6.09 23.32
CA ASP A 93 0.98 6.43 24.36
C ASP A 93 0.61 7.92 24.25
N ALA A 94 -0.68 8.21 24.29
CA ALA A 94 -1.22 9.55 24.28
C ALA A 94 -2.28 9.71 25.38
N ILE A 95 -2.30 10.89 26.00
CA ILE A 95 -3.39 11.25 26.91
C ILE A 95 -4.59 11.65 26.05
N VAL A 96 -5.70 10.95 26.22
CA VAL A 96 -6.98 11.28 25.61
C VAL A 96 -8.01 11.55 26.71
N ILE A 97 -8.98 12.40 26.40
CA ILE A 97 -10.11 12.66 27.30
C ILE A 97 -11.25 11.76 26.86
N GLU A 98 -11.66 10.84 27.73
CA GLU A 98 -12.81 9.96 27.55
C GLU A 98 -13.72 10.15 28.78
N ASP A 99 -15.01 10.45 28.55
CA ASP A 99 -15.99 10.75 29.61
C ASP A 99 -15.52 11.79 30.65
N GLY A 100 -14.76 12.78 30.20
CA GLY A 100 -14.23 13.86 31.05
C GLY A 100 -13.03 13.45 31.92
N GLN A 101 -12.53 12.21 31.80
CA GLN A 101 -11.35 11.72 32.50
C GLN A 101 -10.13 11.68 31.59
N GLN A 102 -8.95 12.03 32.14
CA GLN A 102 -7.68 11.86 31.42
C GLN A 102 -7.23 10.42 31.55
N ILE A 103 -7.22 9.71 30.42
CA ILE A 103 -6.75 8.32 30.34
C ILE A 103 -5.56 8.25 29.38
N THR A 104 -4.64 7.33 29.67
CA THR A 104 -3.54 7.00 28.76
C THR A 104 -4.02 5.91 27.81
N SER A 105 -4.03 6.21 26.51
CA SER A 105 -4.39 5.26 25.46
C SER A 105 -3.29 5.17 24.43
N PHE A 106 -2.99 3.96 23.96
CA PHE A 106 -2.02 3.75 22.90
C PHE A 106 -2.65 4.15 21.56
N LYS A 107 -2.05 5.14 20.90
CA LYS A 107 -2.39 5.49 19.52
C LYS A 107 -1.47 4.75 18.57
N GLU A 108 -2.06 3.84 17.81
CA GLU A 108 -1.35 3.03 16.82
C GLU A 108 -0.74 3.88 15.71
N GLY A 109 0.47 3.51 15.29
CA GLY A 109 1.06 3.98 14.04
C GLY A 109 0.54 3.18 12.84
N ILE A 110 1.11 3.46 11.66
CA ILE A 110 0.63 2.83 10.43
C ILE A 110 0.91 1.31 10.36
N LEU A 111 1.97 0.80 11.00
CA LEU A 111 2.29 -0.62 10.97
C LEU A 111 1.26 -1.48 11.73
N PRO A 112 0.93 -1.21 13.02
CA PRO A 112 -0.13 -1.96 13.70
C PRO A 112 -1.49 -1.83 13.02
N TRP A 113 -1.80 -0.64 12.52
CA TRP A 113 -3.05 -0.42 11.78
C TRP A 113 -3.09 -1.29 10.52
N ALA A 114 -2.05 -1.27 9.69
CA ALA A 114 -2.01 -2.06 8.44
C ALA A 114 -1.98 -3.58 8.69
N LEU A 115 -1.49 -4.04 9.85
CA LEU A 115 -1.55 -5.46 10.22
C LEU A 115 -2.98 -5.94 10.55
N GLN A 116 -3.85 -5.03 10.98
CA GLN A 116 -5.24 -5.32 11.35
C GLN A 116 -6.22 -5.13 10.20
N HIS A 117 -5.81 -4.45 9.13
CA HIS A 117 -6.64 -4.13 7.99
C HIS A 117 -6.12 -4.84 6.74
N PRO A 118 -7.01 -5.37 5.88
CA PRO A 118 -6.59 -5.97 4.61
C PRO A 118 -6.17 -4.87 3.62
N THR A 119 -4.92 -4.42 3.72
CA THR A 119 -4.34 -3.34 2.90
C THR A 119 -2.99 -3.74 2.33
N ALA A 120 -2.67 -3.23 1.14
CA ALA A 120 -1.30 -3.10 0.70
C ALA A 120 -0.68 -1.90 1.42
N LEU A 121 0.46 -2.11 2.06
CA LEU A 121 1.27 -1.03 2.65
C LEU A 121 2.51 -0.83 1.80
N VAL A 122 2.64 0.37 1.23
CA VAL A 122 3.74 0.76 0.34
C VAL A 122 4.68 1.68 1.10
N PHE A 123 5.92 1.22 1.28
CA PHE A 123 7.01 2.07 1.73
C PHE A 123 7.70 2.69 0.52
N ASP A 124 7.45 3.98 0.30
CA ASP A 124 8.11 4.74 -0.75
C ASP A 124 9.43 5.32 -0.23
N GLU A 125 10.38 5.57 -1.14
CA GLU A 125 11.72 6.09 -0.82
C GLU A 125 12.44 5.26 0.27
N TYR A 126 12.32 3.93 0.21
CA TYR A 126 12.86 3.02 1.23
C TYR A 126 14.36 3.19 1.49
N ASP A 127 15.12 3.67 0.50
CA ASP A 127 16.54 3.98 0.62
C ASP A 127 16.84 5.22 1.46
N ALA A 128 15.88 6.14 1.62
CA ALA A 128 16.00 7.33 2.46
C ALA A 128 15.81 7.04 3.97
N GLY A 129 15.12 5.94 4.32
CA GLY A 129 14.83 5.55 5.71
C GLY A 129 16.01 4.92 6.49
N ARG A 130 17.26 5.31 6.19
CA ARG A 130 18.49 4.75 6.76
C ARG A 130 18.90 5.32 8.11
#